data_AF-A0A954D554-F1
#
_entry.id   AF-A0A954D554-F1
#
_cell.length_a   1.000
_cell.length_b   1.000
_cell.length_c   1.000
_cell.angle_alpha   90.00
_cell.angle_beta   90.00
_cell.angle_gamma   90.00
#
_symmetry.space_group_name_H-M   'P 1'
#
loop_
_entity.id
_entity.type
_entity.pdbx_description
1 polymer ?
#
loop_
_entity_poly.entity_id
_entity_poly.type
_entity_poly.pdbx_seq_one_letter_code
_entity_poly.pdbx_strand_id
1 'polypeptide(L)'
;MRRLLVVAALLCVAAPLSAQSHFLRGDTNDDGAVDIGDALFLLSNLFQGGPNPVCQDAADANDDGGKDIGDAVYLLSFLFQGGAAPAAPYPTWELDPTPDALPCKGNIVVHNTPIVGTEVWSKLDTHIIEGQVEVTPGAVLTIQAGTTVLGDSETNGFIVVNQGGQLIADGTPVAPIVFTSENPVGSRAQMDWGGLIFLGTNSTFLGIPEGLPLASASGDPFMFGGADDTTSSGTLRYVRVEFGGTDISLNNEVNAISMFGVNNETIFEHVQVKQNRDDGVEWFGGDVDLKWGLATAIGDDKFDYSFGWHGRGQFWVGHDYDNFVADSGKPDNGFEVDNREEPAEYADCPRTNPQVSNITLIGDPAGDSDHAFQLRRGCAGTILNAYATGWTDSGLDIDDVETAGTQCGAELCLDYYF
;
A
#
# COMPACT_ATOMS: atom_id res chain seq x y z
N MET A 1 64.23 12.85 -23.35
CA MET A 1 63.05 12.73 -24.22
C MET A 1 61.96 12.00 -23.44
N ARG A 2 61.03 12.70 -22.79
CA ARG A 2 59.85 12.09 -22.17
C ARG A 2 58.72 12.11 -23.21
N ARG A 3 58.21 10.94 -23.59
CA ARG A 3 57.05 10.81 -24.48
C ARG A 3 55.79 10.97 -23.64
N LEU A 4 54.97 11.94 -24.00
CA LEU A 4 53.65 12.17 -23.45
C LEU A 4 52.68 11.19 -24.13
N LEU A 5 52.06 10.28 -23.37
CA LEU A 5 50.94 9.47 -23.86
C LEU A 5 49.68 10.35 -23.78
N VAL A 6 49.09 10.65 -24.93
CA VAL A 6 47.74 11.24 -25.00
C VAL A 6 46.76 10.09 -25.09
N VAL A 7 46.01 9.84 -24.01
CA VAL A 7 44.87 8.92 -24.02
C VAL A 7 43.69 9.72 -24.56
N ALA A 8 43.25 9.39 -25.78
CA ALA A 8 42.00 9.90 -26.32
C ALA A 8 40.85 9.19 -25.60
N ALA A 9 40.14 9.90 -24.73
CA ALA A 9 38.87 9.45 -24.19
C ALA A 9 37.85 9.47 -25.34
N LEU A 10 37.40 8.29 -25.76
CA LEU A 10 36.20 8.16 -26.58
C LEU A 10 35.03 8.58 -25.67
N LEU A 11 34.50 9.80 -25.87
CA LEU A 11 33.19 10.15 -25.33
C LEU A 11 32.17 9.30 -26.09
N CYS A 12 31.69 8.24 -25.43
CA CYS A 12 30.44 7.61 -25.81
C CYS A 12 29.34 8.59 -25.38
N VAL A 13 28.82 9.38 -26.32
CA VAL A 13 27.58 10.12 -26.10
C VAL A 13 26.50 9.05 -26.12
N ALA A 14 26.07 8.60 -24.94
CA ALA A 14 24.83 7.87 -24.82
C ALA A 14 23.74 8.76 -25.46
N ALA A 15 22.98 8.20 -26.39
CA ALA A 15 21.71 8.81 -26.77
C ALA A 15 20.93 9.05 -25.46
N PRO A 16 20.20 10.17 -25.32
CA PRO A 16 19.34 10.31 -24.15
C PRO A 16 18.44 9.08 -24.13
N LEU A 17 18.49 8.29 -23.05
CA LEU A 17 17.43 7.32 -22.79
C LEU A 17 16.14 8.12 -22.93
N SER A 18 15.23 7.71 -23.83
CA SER A 18 13.86 8.21 -23.70
C SER A 18 13.44 7.87 -22.28
N ALA A 19 12.76 8.80 -21.61
CA ALA A 19 12.20 8.53 -20.29
C ALA A 19 11.39 7.24 -20.40
N GLN A 20 11.93 6.13 -19.89
CA GLN A 20 11.23 4.86 -19.87
C GLN A 20 10.21 5.02 -18.74
N SER A 21 8.94 5.19 -19.12
CA SER A 21 7.83 5.09 -18.18
C SER A 21 7.49 3.62 -18.02
N HIS A 22 7.04 3.22 -16.84
CA HIS A 22 6.49 1.89 -16.65
C HIS A 22 5.23 1.69 -17.51
N PHE A 23 4.96 0.46 -17.94
CA PHE A 23 3.73 0.10 -18.65
C PHE A 23 3.40 -1.38 -18.47
N LEU A 24 2.23 -1.80 -18.95
CA LEU A 24 1.82 -3.20 -19.05
C LEU A 24 1.90 -3.64 -20.52
N ARG A 25 2.82 -4.56 -20.87
CA ARG A 25 2.99 -5.04 -22.24
C ARG A 25 1.72 -5.77 -22.68
N GLY A 26 1.20 -5.34 -23.83
CA GLY A 26 -0.06 -5.82 -24.38
C GLY A 26 -1.27 -4.96 -24.04
N ASP A 27 -1.21 -4.08 -23.03
CA ASP A 27 -2.27 -3.12 -22.70
C ASP A 27 -2.15 -1.91 -23.64
N THR A 28 -2.70 -2.07 -24.84
CA THR A 28 -2.56 -1.12 -25.94
C THR A 28 -3.54 0.04 -25.80
N ASN A 29 -4.67 -0.19 -25.11
CA ASN A 29 -5.70 0.82 -24.90
C ASN A 29 -5.51 1.59 -23.57
N ASP A 30 -4.54 1.19 -22.74
CA ASP A 30 -4.18 1.78 -21.45
C ASP A 30 -5.39 1.76 -20.48
N ASP A 31 -6.03 0.60 -20.31
CA ASP A 31 -7.14 0.39 -19.37
C ASP A 31 -6.80 -0.47 -18.15
N GLY A 32 -5.57 -0.96 -18.06
CA GLY A 32 -5.03 -1.76 -16.96
C GLY A 32 -5.22 -3.26 -17.15
N ALA A 33 -5.89 -3.70 -18.22
CA ALA A 33 -6.08 -5.10 -18.54
C ALA A 33 -5.44 -5.45 -19.89
N VAL A 34 -5.03 -6.71 -20.06
CA VAL A 34 -4.65 -7.26 -21.37
C VAL A 34 -5.77 -8.17 -21.83
N ASP A 35 -6.62 -7.67 -22.73
CA ASP A 35 -7.77 -8.40 -23.27
C ASP A 35 -8.02 -8.12 -24.76
N ILE A 36 -9.20 -8.50 -25.27
CA ILE A 36 -9.53 -8.35 -26.69
C ILE A 36 -9.64 -6.88 -27.11
N GLY A 37 -9.96 -5.99 -26.16
CA GLY A 37 -10.00 -4.54 -26.34
C GLY A 37 -8.67 -3.99 -26.85
N ASP A 38 -7.55 -4.51 -26.38
CA ASP A 38 -6.21 -4.10 -26.81
C ASP A 38 -5.93 -4.45 -28.27
N ALA A 39 -6.19 -5.70 -28.64
CA ALA A 39 -6.02 -6.15 -30.01
C ALA A 39 -6.91 -5.33 -30.97
N LEU A 40 -8.15 -5.02 -30.57
CA LEU A 40 -9.05 -4.20 -31.36
C LEU A 40 -8.61 -2.73 -31.45
N PHE A 41 -8.12 -2.17 -30.35
CA PHE A 41 -7.57 -0.82 -30.31
C PHE A 41 -6.35 -0.70 -31.23
N LEU A 42 -5.44 -1.67 -31.17
CA LEU A 42 -4.26 -1.71 -32.02
C LEU A 42 -4.62 -1.83 -33.50
N LEU A 43 -5.52 -2.74 -33.86
CA LEU A 43 -6.00 -2.89 -35.24
C LEU A 43 -6.70 -1.61 -35.75
N SER A 44 -7.45 -0.92 -34.87
CA SER A 44 -8.06 0.37 -35.19
C SER A 44 -7.00 1.45 -35.45
N ASN A 45 -5.96 1.53 -34.61
CA ASN A 45 -4.83 2.44 -34.80
C ASN A 45 -4.11 2.18 -36.14
N LEU A 46 -3.81 0.93 -36.45
CA LEU A 46 -3.04 0.55 -37.63
C LEU A 46 -3.82 0.74 -38.93
N PHE A 47 -5.11 0.42 -38.95
CA PHE A 47 -5.86 0.27 -40.22
C PHE A 47 -7.06 1.19 -40.36
N GLN A 48 -7.56 1.80 -39.28
CA GLN A 48 -8.80 2.58 -39.30
C GLN A 48 -8.58 4.06 -38.92
N GLY A 49 -7.33 4.48 -38.72
CA GLY A 49 -6.99 5.84 -38.29
C GLY A 49 -7.43 6.11 -36.84
N GLY A 50 -7.51 5.06 -36.02
CA GLY A 50 -7.76 5.17 -34.58
C GLY A 50 -6.64 5.92 -33.84
N PRO A 51 -6.89 6.33 -32.59
CA PRO A 51 -5.90 7.04 -31.78
C PRO A 51 -4.61 6.23 -31.62
N ASN A 52 -3.48 6.93 -31.47
CA ASN A 52 -2.22 6.28 -31.14
C ASN A 52 -2.24 5.77 -29.68
N PRO A 53 -1.63 4.60 -29.42
CA PRO A 53 -1.38 4.14 -28.05
C PRO A 53 -0.64 5.22 -27.25
N VAL A 54 -0.99 5.32 -25.97
CA VAL A 54 -0.31 6.20 -25.01
C VAL A 54 1.15 5.75 -24.85
N CYS A 55 1.34 4.46 -24.68
CA CYS A 55 2.63 3.79 -24.70
C CYS A 55 2.73 2.94 -25.97
N GLN A 56 3.67 3.30 -26.87
CA GLN A 56 3.83 2.54 -28.11
C GLN A 56 4.54 1.21 -27.88
N ASP A 57 5.35 1.12 -26.84
CA ASP A 57 6.04 -0.09 -26.40
C ASP A 57 5.04 -1.11 -25.82
N ALA A 58 4.01 -0.65 -25.08
CA ALA A 58 2.90 -1.51 -24.67
C ALA A 58 2.16 -2.17 -25.85
N ALA A 59 2.18 -1.52 -27.02
CA ALA A 59 1.57 -2.03 -28.25
C ALA A 59 2.49 -2.98 -29.04
N ASP A 60 3.77 -3.10 -28.67
CA ASP A 60 4.70 -4.13 -29.12
C ASP A 60 4.59 -5.34 -28.18
N ALA A 61 3.53 -6.12 -28.43
CA ALA A 61 3.15 -7.24 -27.57
C ALA A 61 4.05 -8.46 -27.77
N ASN A 62 4.67 -8.58 -28.95
CA ASN A 62 5.59 -9.68 -29.25
C ASN A 62 7.06 -9.37 -28.93
N ASP A 63 7.35 -8.13 -28.51
CA ASP A 63 8.66 -7.64 -28.06
C ASP A 63 9.73 -7.74 -29.17
N ASP A 64 9.37 -7.35 -30.40
CA ASP A 64 10.25 -7.41 -31.58
C ASP A 64 10.87 -6.06 -32.00
N GLY A 65 10.54 -5.00 -31.26
CA GLY A 65 10.98 -3.61 -31.46
C GLY A 65 10.13 -2.85 -32.48
N GLY A 66 8.95 -3.37 -32.83
CA GLY A 66 8.08 -2.86 -33.87
C GLY A 66 6.60 -3.01 -33.54
N LYS A 67 5.87 -1.88 -33.50
CA LYS A 67 4.40 -1.89 -33.40
C LYS A 67 3.74 -2.16 -34.77
N ASP A 68 3.25 -3.37 -35.00
CA ASP A 68 2.54 -3.76 -36.22
C ASP A 68 1.40 -4.81 -36.02
N ILE A 69 0.99 -5.48 -37.10
CA ILE A 69 -0.11 -6.46 -37.04
C ILE A 69 0.29 -7.75 -36.32
N GLY A 70 1.59 -8.05 -36.26
CA GLY A 70 2.19 -9.15 -35.52
C GLY A 70 1.79 -9.12 -34.05
N ASP A 71 1.76 -7.94 -33.45
CA ASP A 71 1.34 -7.72 -32.05
C ASP A 71 -0.12 -8.05 -31.80
N ALA A 72 -1.01 -7.56 -32.67
CA ALA A 72 -2.44 -7.87 -32.55
C ALA A 72 -2.70 -9.38 -32.71
N VAL A 73 -1.98 -10.04 -33.63
CA VAL A 73 -2.05 -11.50 -33.80
C VAL A 73 -1.48 -12.22 -32.58
N TYR A 74 -0.38 -11.71 -32.01
CA TYR A 74 0.24 -12.24 -30.81
C TYR A 74 -0.73 -12.21 -29.63
N LEU A 75 -1.34 -11.05 -29.34
CA LEU A 75 -2.34 -10.89 -28.27
C LEU A 75 -3.53 -11.84 -28.46
N LEU A 76 -4.10 -11.92 -29.67
CA LEU A 76 -5.21 -12.83 -29.93
C LEU A 76 -4.81 -14.30 -29.79
N SER A 77 -3.57 -14.65 -30.14
CA SER A 77 -3.05 -16.01 -29.94
C SER A 77 -2.87 -16.32 -28.46
N PHE A 78 -2.32 -15.40 -27.68
CA PHE A 78 -2.20 -15.51 -26.23
C PHE A 78 -3.57 -15.71 -25.58
N LEU A 79 -4.53 -14.82 -25.87
CA LEU A 79 -5.85 -14.79 -25.25
C LEU A 79 -6.74 -15.98 -25.62
N PHE A 80 -6.68 -16.46 -26.87
CA PHE A 80 -7.67 -17.41 -27.39
C PHE A 80 -7.12 -18.74 -27.91
N GLN A 81 -5.80 -18.87 -28.08
CA GLN A 81 -5.18 -20.05 -28.69
C GLN A 81 -4.11 -20.71 -27.80
N GLY A 82 -3.94 -20.23 -26.56
CA GLY A 82 -2.90 -20.74 -25.65
C GLY A 82 -1.49 -20.37 -26.12
N GLY A 83 -1.34 -19.21 -26.77
CA GLY A 83 -0.05 -18.63 -27.12
C GLY A 83 0.78 -18.29 -25.88
N ALA A 84 2.06 -17.95 -26.09
CA ALA A 84 2.92 -17.47 -25.02
C ALA A 84 2.36 -16.17 -24.42
N ALA A 85 2.52 -16.00 -23.10
CA ALA A 85 2.25 -14.72 -22.45
C ALA A 85 3.24 -13.66 -22.95
N PRO A 86 2.82 -12.37 -23.06
CA PRO A 86 3.72 -11.27 -23.37
C PRO A 86 4.96 -11.30 -22.47
N ALA A 87 6.10 -10.90 -23.03
CA ALA A 87 7.32 -10.69 -22.25
C ALA A 87 7.10 -9.56 -21.23
N ALA A 88 8.04 -9.43 -20.28
CA ALA A 88 8.03 -8.31 -19.36
C ALA A 88 8.01 -6.96 -20.13
N PRO A 89 7.28 -5.94 -19.67
CA PRO A 89 6.54 -5.85 -18.40
C PRO A 89 5.09 -6.41 -18.47
N TYR A 90 4.91 -7.71 -18.21
CA TYR A 90 3.63 -8.41 -18.07
C TYR A 90 3.84 -9.59 -17.08
N PRO A 91 2.89 -9.89 -16.19
CA PRO A 91 1.60 -9.23 -15.96
C PRO A 91 1.68 -8.00 -15.05
N THR A 92 2.88 -7.47 -14.81
CA THR A 92 3.15 -6.36 -13.88
C THR A 92 3.47 -5.07 -14.63
N TRP A 93 3.09 -3.92 -14.08
CA TRP A 93 3.35 -2.59 -14.64
C TRP A 93 4.77 -2.12 -14.29
N GLU A 94 5.72 -2.31 -15.21
CA GLU A 94 7.16 -2.14 -14.93
C GLU A 94 7.87 -1.45 -16.10
N LEU A 95 9.16 -1.13 -15.91
CA LEU A 95 10.04 -0.72 -17.01
C LEU A 95 10.24 -1.85 -18.00
N ASP A 96 10.40 -1.48 -19.28
CA ASP A 96 10.85 -2.43 -20.28
C ASP A 96 12.28 -2.93 -19.99
N PRO A 97 12.50 -4.23 -19.71
CA PRO A 97 13.86 -4.77 -19.58
C PRO A 97 14.61 -4.84 -20.92
N THR A 98 13.92 -4.79 -22.05
CA THR A 98 14.54 -4.82 -23.38
C THR A 98 14.79 -3.40 -23.90
N PRO A 99 15.96 -3.12 -24.50
CA PRO A 99 16.19 -1.82 -25.11
C PRO A 99 15.53 -1.74 -26.49
N ASP A 100 14.58 -0.84 -26.66
CA ASP A 100 14.08 -0.44 -27.99
C ASP A 100 13.92 1.09 -28.13
N ALA A 101 13.29 1.54 -29.22
CA ALA A 101 13.07 2.96 -29.51
C ALA A 101 11.59 3.37 -29.50
N LEU A 102 10.69 2.51 -29.00
CA LEU A 102 9.27 2.79 -28.92
C LEU A 102 8.98 3.69 -27.72
N PRO A 103 8.40 4.89 -27.94
CA PRO A 103 8.21 5.82 -26.84
C PRO A 103 6.96 5.46 -26.04
N CYS A 104 7.07 5.59 -24.72
CA CYS A 104 5.92 5.70 -23.83
C CYS A 104 5.79 7.12 -23.31
N LYS A 105 4.55 7.63 -23.34
CA LYS A 105 4.28 8.99 -22.87
C LYS A 105 4.20 8.97 -21.35
N GLY A 106 5.25 9.46 -20.69
CA GLY A 106 5.31 9.62 -19.25
C GLY A 106 6.57 10.35 -18.79
N ASN A 107 6.51 11.00 -17.63
CA ASN A 107 7.68 11.56 -16.94
C ASN A 107 7.96 10.77 -15.66
N ILE A 108 9.22 10.77 -15.24
CA ILE A 108 9.56 10.42 -13.86
C ILE A 108 9.39 11.68 -13.01
N VAL A 109 8.55 11.61 -11.98
CA VAL A 109 8.25 12.72 -11.06
C VAL A 109 8.64 12.29 -9.65
N VAL A 110 9.70 12.90 -9.13
CA VAL A 110 10.16 12.70 -7.75
C VAL A 110 9.48 13.72 -6.84
N HIS A 111 8.86 13.22 -5.77
CA HIS A 111 8.15 13.98 -4.76
C HIS A 111 8.95 13.97 -3.46
N ASN A 112 9.47 15.13 -3.06
CA ASN A 112 10.30 15.29 -1.86
C ASN A 112 10.02 16.59 -1.10
N THR A 113 8.85 17.18 -1.32
CA THR A 113 8.41 18.41 -0.66
C THR A 113 6.94 18.31 -0.26
N PRO A 114 6.49 19.05 0.77
CA PRO A 114 5.07 19.10 1.12
C PRO A 114 4.18 19.55 -0.03
N ILE A 115 3.09 18.81 -0.23
CA ILE A 115 2.01 19.12 -1.18
C ILE A 115 1.13 20.19 -0.56
N VAL A 116 0.95 21.29 -1.29
CA VAL A 116 0.13 22.43 -0.91
C VAL A 116 -0.96 22.66 -1.95
N GLY A 117 -2.20 22.88 -1.50
CA GLY A 117 -3.35 23.01 -2.40
C GLY A 117 -3.70 21.69 -3.11
N THR A 118 -4.16 21.74 -4.36
CA THR A 118 -4.61 20.55 -5.08
C THR A 118 -3.55 20.09 -6.08
N GLU A 119 -3.19 18.81 -5.98
CA GLU A 119 -2.27 18.13 -6.90
C GLU A 119 -2.92 16.86 -7.46
N VAL A 120 -2.62 16.53 -8.73
CA VAL A 120 -3.09 15.31 -9.39
C VAL A 120 -1.91 14.53 -9.93
N TRP A 121 -1.74 13.31 -9.46
CA TRP A 121 -0.77 12.34 -9.96
C TRP A 121 -1.39 11.53 -11.09
N SER A 122 -0.72 11.55 -12.23
CA SER A 122 -1.19 11.01 -13.49
C SER A 122 -0.73 9.57 -13.61
N LYS A 123 -1.60 8.68 -14.07
CA LYS A 123 -1.23 7.28 -14.35
C LYS A 123 -0.19 7.15 -15.47
N LEU A 124 0.04 8.23 -16.23
CA LEU A 124 1.05 8.28 -17.29
C LEU A 124 2.45 8.51 -16.76
N ASP A 125 2.58 9.10 -15.58
CA ASP A 125 3.86 9.43 -14.99
C ASP A 125 4.27 8.33 -13.99
N THR A 126 5.57 8.10 -13.85
CA THR A 126 6.12 7.28 -12.77
C THR A 126 6.40 8.20 -11.59
N HIS A 127 5.64 8.02 -10.51
CA HIS A 127 5.76 8.84 -9.30
C HIS A 127 6.65 8.15 -8.28
N ILE A 128 7.65 8.87 -7.76
CA ILE A 128 8.58 8.37 -6.74
C ILE A 128 8.45 9.24 -5.49
N ILE A 129 8.21 8.62 -4.33
CA ILE A 129 8.15 9.26 -3.02
C ILE A 129 9.56 9.20 -2.43
N GLU A 130 10.23 10.34 -2.31
CA GLU A 130 11.57 10.46 -1.74
C GLU A 130 11.49 11.24 -0.41
N GLY A 131 11.91 10.59 0.67
CA GLY A 131 11.81 11.10 2.02
C GLY A 131 10.36 11.33 2.46
N GLN A 132 10.12 12.48 3.10
CA GLN A 132 8.85 12.79 3.72
C GLN A 132 7.96 13.64 2.80
N VAL A 133 6.88 13.05 2.28
CA VAL A 133 5.88 13.75 1.46
C VAL A 133 4.61 14.01 2.27
N GLU A 134 4.39 15.27 2.62
CA GLU A 134 3.22 15.68 3.41
C GLU A 134 2.08 16.21 2.54
N VAL A 135 0.87 15.69 2.72
CA VAL A 135 -0.35 16.35 2.26
C VAL A 135 -0.78 17.32 3.36
N THR A 136 -0.49 18.62 3.16
CA THR A 136 -0.67 19.65 4.20
C THR A 136 -2.14 19.99 4.48
N PRO A 137 -2.46 20.65 5.61
CA PRO A 137 -3.83 21.06 5.91
C PRO A 137 -4.47 21.89 4.78
N GLY A 138 -5.64 21.45 4.30
CA GLY A 138 -6.36 22.05 3.18
C GLY A 138 -5.84 21.63 1.79
N ALA A 139 -4.80 20.81 1.71
CA ALA A 139 -4.33 20.22 0.47
C ALA A 139 -5.13 18.95 0.11
N VAL A 140 -5.19 18.66 -1.19
CA VAL A 140 -5.81 17.46 -1.74
C VAL A 140 -4.86 16.85 -2.77
N LEU A 141 -4.32 15.69 -2.46
CA LEU A 141 -3.59 14.87 -3.42
C LEU A 141 -4.58 13.88 -4.05
N THR A 142 -4.76 13.94 -5.36
CA THR A 142 -5.54 12.95 -6.12
C THR A 142 -4.62 12.07 -6.95
N ILE A 143 -4.73 10.76 -6.82
CA ILE A 143 -3.97 9.79 -7.62
C ILE A 143 -4.95 9.13 -8.59
N GLN A 144 -4.65 9.16 -9.88
CA GLN A 144 -5.51 8.54 -10.89
C GLN A 144 -5.52 7.01 -10.76
N ALA A 145 -6.66 6.39 -11.02
CA ALA A 145 -6.78 4.93 -11.10
C ALA A 145 -5.74 4.34 -12.08
N GLY A 146 -5.15 3.19 -11.71
CA GLY A 146 -4.09 2.53 -12.49
C GLY A 146 -2.69 3.12 -12.27
N THR A 147 -2.53 4.14 -11.45
CA THR A 147 -1.20 4.71 -11.16
C THR A 147 -0.41 3.76 -10.25
N THR A 148 0.85 3.51 -10.60
CA THR A 148 1.83 2.93 -9.67
C THR A 148 2.70 4.03 -9.10
N VAL A 149 2.82 4.07 -7.79
CA VAL A 149 3.63 5.01 -7.01
C VAL A 149 4.74 4.21 -6.34
N LEU A 150 5.97 4.67 -6.50
CA LEU A 150 7.17 4.02 -5.99
C LEU A 150 7.63 4.72 -4.70
N GLY A 151 7.94 3.96 -3.67
CA GLY A 151 8.64 4.45 -2.47
C GLY A 151 10.15 4.28 -2.64
N ASP A 152 10.89 5.34 -2.37
CA ASP A 152 12.36 5.35 -2.42
C ASP A 152 12.97 4.65 -1.20
N SER A 153 13.89 3.73 -1.49
CA SER A 153 14.50 2.85 -0.49
C SER A 153 15.72 3.44 0.19
N GLU A 154 16.38 4.43 -0.42
CA GLU A 154 17.53 5.11 0.20
C GLU A 154 17.08 6.06 1.31
N THR A 155 15.91 6.67 1.16
CA THR A 155 15.35 7.67 2.06
C THR A 155 14.21 7.16 2.92
N ASN A 156 13.83 5.89 2.77
CA ASN A 156 12.66 5.28 3.42
C ASN A 156 11.37 6.07 3.11
N GLY A 157 11.17 6.44 1.84
CA GLY A 157 10.13 7.38 1.41
C GLY A 157 8.72 7.04 1.94
N PHE A 158 7.96 8.04 2.37
CA PHE A 158 6.62 7.84 2.95
C PHE A 158 5.70 9.03 2.72
N ILE A 159 4.39 8.79 2.76
CA ILE A 159 3.36 9.84 2.68
C ILE A 159 2.70 10.02 4.04
N VAL A 160 2.63 11.26 4.53
CA VAL A 160 1.79 11.66 5.68
C VAL A 160 0.66 12.56 5.20
N VAL A 161 -0.58 12.13 5.41
CA VAL A 161 -1.77 12.98 5.28
C VAL A 161 -2.00 13.67 6.62
N ASN A 162 -1.64 14.95 6.71
CA ASN A 162 -1.82 15.73 7.93
C ASN A 162 -3.30 16.01 8.22
N GLN A 163 -3.60 16.41 9.45
CA GLN A 163 -4.93 16.86 9.85
C GLN A 163 -5.48 17.92 8.89
N GLY A 164 -6.63 17.63 8.26
CA GLY A 164 -7.27 18.51 7.27
C GLY A 164 -6.70 18.44 5.85
N GLY A 165 -5.67 17.63 5.60
CA GLY A 165 -5.25 17.21 4.25
C GLY A 165 -6.04 15.99 3.78
N GLN A 166 -6.07 15.73 2.47
CA GLN A 166 -6.78 14.58 1.89
C GLN A 166 -5.98 13.86 0.81
N LEU A 167 -5.95 12.53 0.90
CA LEU A 167 -5.49 11.65 -0.16
C LEU A 167 -6.68 10.98 -0.84
N ILE A 168 -6.85 11.22 -2.14
CA ILE A 168 -7.88 10.63 -2.98
C ILE A 168 -7.20 9.62 -3.93
N ALA A 169 -7.09 8.38 -3.46
CA ALA A 169 -6.64 7.22 -4.22
C ALA A 169 -7.86 6.32 -4.52
N ASP A 170 -8.60 6.68 -5.58
CA ASP A 170 -9.85 6.02 -5.96
C ASP A 170 -9.66 5.17 -7.22
N GLY A 171 -9.02 4.01 -7.04
CA GLY A 171 -8.80 3.01 -8.07
C GLY A 171 -10.06 2.25 -8.48
N THR A 172 -9.90 1.27 -9.36
CA THR A 172 -10.99 0.36 -9.78
C THR A 172 -10.52 -1.09 -9.78
N PRO A 173 -11.43 -2.10 -9.86
CA PRO A 173 -11.02 -3.50 -9.92
C PRO A 173 -10.03 -3.85 -11.05
N VAL A 174 -10.11 -3.12 -12.18
CA VAL A 174 -9.27 -3.35 -13.37
C VAL A 174 -8.12 -2.37 -13.48
N ALA A 175 -8.15 -1.29 -12.69
CA ALA A 175 -7.09 -0.29 -12.62
C ALA A 175 -6.87 0.12 -11.16
N PRO A 176 -6.35 -0.79 -10.31
CA PRO A 176 -6.02 -0.47 -8.93
C PRO A 176 -4.88 0.54 -8.86
N ILE A 177 -4.80 1.28 -7.77
CA ILE A 177 -3.62 2.11 -7.46
C ILE A 177 -2.66 1.25 -6.64
N VAL A 178 -1.38 1.24 -7.02
CA VAL A 178 -0.35 0.42 -6.36
C VAL A 178 0.71 1.34 -5.80
N PHE A 179 0.89 1.32 -4.48
CA PHE A 179 2.07 1.87 -3.82
C PHE A 179 3.04 0.72 -3.52
N THR A 180 4.27 0.81 -4.01
CA THR A 180 5.25 -0.28 -3.92
C THR A 180 6.67 0.25 -3.84
N SER A 181 7.61 -0.61 -3.50
CA SER A 181 9.05 -0.38 -3.63
C SER A 181 9.48 0.04 -5.04
N GLU A 182 10.42 1.00 -5.13
CA GLU A 182 11.14 1.35 -6.35
C GLU A 182 12.11 0.26 -6.84
N ASN A 183 12.47 -0.70 -5.98
CA ASN A 183 13.44 -1.71 -6.34
C ASN A 183 12.92 -2.58 -7.50
N PRO A 184 13.83 -3.09 -8.35
CA PRO A 184 13.45 -3.99 -9.43
C PRO A 184 12.67 -5.21 -8.91
N VAL A 185 11.68 -5.67 -9.68
CA VAL A 185 10.95 -6.90 -9.40
C VAL A 185 11.92 -8.06 -9.16
N GLY A 186 11.69 -8.82 -8.09
CA GLY A 186 12.56 -9.90 -7.64
C GLY A 186 13.65 -9.45 -6.65
N SER A 187 13.88 -8.15 -6.54
CA SER A 187 14.73 -7.54 -5.49
C SER A 187 13.94 -6.74 -4.46
N ARG A 188 12.61 -6.60 -4.64
CA ARG A 188 11.72 -5.94 -3.67
C ARG A 188 11.65 -6.73 -2.37
N ALA A 189 11.74 -6.03 -1.25
CA ALA A 189 11.75 -6.60 0.08
C ALA A 189 10.95 -5.73 1.06
N GLN A 190 10.61 -6.30 2.21
CA GLN A 190 10.15 -5.53 3.37
C GLN A 190 11.15 -4.41 3.68
N MET A 191 10.67 -3.28 4.25
CA MET A 191 11.47 -2.09 4.56
C MET A 191 11.94 -1.25 3.38
N ASP A 192 11.52 -1.57 2.16
CA ASP A 192 11.92 -0.80 0.99
C ASP A 192 11.38 0.64 1.00
N TRP A 193 10.34 0.95 1.79
CA TRP A 193 9.81 2.30 1.98
C TRP A 193 8.89 2.38 3.21
N GLY A 194 8.43 3.57 3.60
CA GLY A 194 7.72 3.77 4.87
C GLY A 194 6.20 3.66 4.86
N GLY A 195 5.52 3.52 3.71
CA GLY A 195 4.07 3.34 3.69
C GLY A 195 3.25 4.63 3.73
N LEU A 196 1.98 4.50 4.13
CA LEU A 196 0.97 5.58 4.13
C LEU A 196 0.47 5.86 5.55
N ILE A 197 0.51 7.14 5.94
CA ILE A 197 0.18 7.55 7.30
C ILE A 197 -0.91 8.61 7.26
N PHE A 198 -1.96 8.42 8.05
CA PHE A 198 -3.11 9.32 8.10
C PHE A 198 -3.27 9.89 9.50
N LEU A 199 -3.18 11.21 9.63
CA LEU A 199 -3.39 11.92 10.87
C LEU A 199 -4.76 12.60 10.83
N GLY A 200 -5.75 11.98 11.47
CA GLY A 200 -7.12 12.49 11.58
C GLY A 200 -7.35 13.32 12.84
N THR A 201 -8.59 13.78 13.03
CA THR A 201 -8.99 14.72 14.08
C THR A 201 -9.98 14.15 15.10
N ASN A 202 -10.21 12.84 15.07
CA ASN A 202 -11.22 12.15 15.87
C ASN A 202 -11.01 12.31 17.38
N SER A 203 -12.10 12.27 18.13
CA SER A 203 -12.13 12.53 19.57
C SER A 203 -11.78 11.36 20.49
N THR A 204 -11.51 10.16 19.96
CA THR A 204 -11.15 9.00 20.80
C THR A 204 -9.84 9.18 21.56
N PHE A 205 -8.91 9.94 21.00
CA PHE A 205 -7.61 10.22 21.60
C PHE A 205 -7.04 11.53 21.05
N LEU A 206 -6.07 12.13 21.74
CA LEU A 206 -5.29 13.26 21.27
C LEU A 206 -3.84 12.98 21.65
N GLY A 207 -2.95 12.91 20.66
CA GLY A 207 -1.58 12.47 20.89
C GLY A 207 -0.59 12.92 19.83
N ILE A 208 0.66 12.61 20.10
CA ILE A 208 1.75 12.63 19.13
C ILE A 208 1.80 11.23 18.52
N PRO A 209 1.76 11.08 17.19
CA PRO A 209 1.86 9.77 16.57
C PRO A 209 3.23 9.16 16.84
N GLU A 210 3.26 7.86 17.09
CA GLU A 210 4.51 7.09 17.01
C GLU A 210 4.90 6.85 15.54
N GLY A 211 6.05 6.22 15.33
CA GLY A 211 6.74 6.05 14.05
C GLY A 211 7.37 7.32 13.48
N LEU A 212 6.73 8.47 13.67
CA LEU A 212 7.10 9.71 12.99
C LEU A 212 8.23 10.52 13.65
N PRO A 213 9.03 11.27 12.87
CA PRO A 213 10.03 12.18 13.40
C PRO A 213 9.36 13.32 14.19
N LEU A 214 10.06 13.82 15.22
CA LEU A 214 9.56 14.87 16.12
C LEU A 214 9.15 16.18 15.43
N ALA A 215 9.66 16.44 14.23
CA ALA A 215 9.32 17.60 13.44
C ALA A 215 8.88 17.15 12.05
N SER A 216 7.76 17.70 11.59
CA SER A 216 7.34 17.60 10.20
C SER A 216 8.33 18.35 9.29
N ALA A 217 8.31 18.10 7.98
CA ALA A 217 9.00 18.88 6.97
C ALA A 217 8.48 20.33 6.92
N SER A 218 7.27 20.59 7.44
CA SER A 218 6.73 21.94 7.66
C SER A 218 7.25 22.63 8.93
N GLY A 219 7.93 21.90 9.83
CA GLY A 219 8.60 22.43 11.03
C GLY A 219 7.79 22.41 12.32
N ASP A 220 6.56 21.88 12.29
CA ASP A 220 5.69 21.70 13.46
C ASP A 220 5.69 20.22 13.88
N PRO A 221 5.45 19.88 15.16
CA PRO A 221 5.28 18.48 15.55
C PRO A 221 4.03 17.89 14.92
N PHE A 222 4.11 16.62 14.53
CA PHE A 222 2.92 15.87 14.13
C PHE A 222 1.98 15.68 15.31
N MET A 223 0.68 15.79 15.03
CA MET A 223 -0.39 15.61 16.00
C MET A 223 -1.54 14.85 15.34
N PHE A 224 -2.25 14.05 16.12
CA PHE A 224 -3.47 13.38 15.68
C PHE A 224 -4.56 13.43 16.76
N GLY A 225 -5.79 13.21 16.30
CA GLY A 225 -6.97 13.28 17.13
C GLY A 225 -7.36 14.71 17.52
N GLY A 226 -8.41 14.87 18.31
CA GLY A 226 -8.95 16.19 18.62
C GLY A 226 -10.41 16.18 19.08
N ALA A 227 -11.21 17.09 18.52
CA ALA A 227 -12.63 17.23 18.86
C ALA A 227 -13.51 17.35 17.60
N ASP A 228 -12.96 16.98 16.44
CA ASP A 228 -13.65 17.06 15.16
C ASP A 228 -13.79 15.66 14.57
N ASP A 229 -14.96 15.09 14.77
CA ASP A 229 -15.34 13.76 14.28
C ASP A 229 -15.96 13.80 12.87
N THR A 230 -15.71 14.87 12.10
CA THR A 230 -16.37 15.08 10.79
C THR A 230 -15.42 15.29 9.62
N THR A 231 -14.13 15.50 9.88
CA THR A 231 -13.14 15.78 8.83
C THR A 231 -12.64 14.48 8.20
N SER A 232 -12.87 14.33 6.90
CA SER A 232 -12.35 13.23 6.09
C SER A 232 -10.87 13.41 5.76
N SER A 233 -10.10 12.33 5.83
CA SER A 233 -8.73 12.24 5.31
C SER A 233 -8.66 11.77 3.85
N GLY A 234 -9.82 11.58 3.20
CA GLY A 234 -9.94 11.21 1.79
C GLY A 234 -10.49 9.82 1.52
N THR A 235 -9.98 9.16 0.48
CA THR A 235 -10.46 7.87 -0.03
C THR A 235 -9.27 7.00 -0.43
N LEU A 236 -9.20 5.79 0.11
CA LEU A 236 -8.40 4.67 -0.37
C LEU A 236 -9.35 3.58 -0.85
N ARG A 237 -9.48 3.43 -2.18
CA ARG A 237 -10.34 2.42 -2.79
C ARG A 237 -9.66 1.66 -3.92
N TYR A 238 -9.70 0.33 -3.90
CA TYR A 238 -8.93 -0.54 -4.82
C TYR A 238 -7.45 -0.17 -4.82
N VAL A 239 -6.83 -0.23 -3.63
CA VAL A 239 -5.45 0.18 -3.38
C VAL A 239 -4.64 -1.02 -2.90
N ARG A 240 -3.42 -1.17 -3.42
CA ARG A 240 -2.40 -2.09 -2.92
C ARG A 240 -1.25 -1.29 -2.32
N VAL A 241 -0.79 -1.68 -1.14
CA VAL A 241 0.41 -1.14 -0.49
C VAL A 241 1.35 -2.31 -0.25
N GLU A 242 2.53 -2.27 -0.86
CA GLU A 242 3.43 -3.42 -0.92
C GLU A 242 4.83 -3.06 -0.48
N PHE A 243 5.51 -3.96 0.24
CA PHE A 243 6.94 -3.83 0.55
C PHE A 243 7.29 -2.62 1.43
N GLY A 244 6.29 -2.13 2.19
CA GLY A 244 6.46 -1.00 3.10
C GLY A 244 7.01 -1.42 4.47
N GLY A 245 6.90 -0.47 5.40
CA GLY A 245 7.13 -0.63 6.82
C GLY A 245 8.62 -0.62 7.15
N THR A 246 9.08 0.44 7.79
CA THR A 246 10.51 0.69 8.04
C THR A 246 10.69 1.58 9.26
N ASP A 247 11.92 1.63 9.77
CA ASP A 247 12.28 2.57 10.84
C ASP A 247 12.45 3.96 10.21
N ILE A 248 11.51 4.88 10.43
CA ILE A 248 11.65 6.28 10.00
C ILE A 248 12.50 7.07 11.00
N SER A 249 12.49 6.68 12.27
CA SER A 249 13.44 7.19 13.26
C SER A 249 13.89 6.09 14.22
N LEU A 250 14.92 6.37 15.04
CA LEU A 250 15.53 5.35 15.90
C LEU A 250 14.49 4.77 16.88
N ASN A 251 14.20 3.47 16.74
CA ASN A 251 13.18 2.73 17.48
C ASN A 251 11.76 3.30 17.28
N ASN A 252 11.46 3.75 16.05
CA ASN A 252 10.15 4.26 15.69
C ASN A 252 9.80 3.76 14.29
N GLU A 253 9.01 2.71 14.27
CA GLU A 253 8.55 1.97 13.12
C GLU A 253 7.26 2.56 12.56
N VAL A 254 7.04 2.39 11.25
CA VAL A 254 5.75 2.67 10.60
C VAL A 254 5.31 1.46 9.81
N ASN A 255 4.01 1.42 9.49
CA ASN A 255 3.33 0.27 8.91
C ASN A 255 3.06 0.45 7.42
N ALA A 256 2.39 -0.52 6.79
CA ALA A 256 1.96 -0.31 5.40
C ALA A 256 0.94 0.84 5.36
N ILE A 257 -0.01 0.80 6.29
CA ILE A 257 -1.01 1.84 6.51
C ILE A 257 -1.17 2.07 8.02
N SER A 258 -0.80 3.26 8.49
CA SER A 258 -1.03 3.69 9.88
C SER A 258 -2.11 4.77 9.93
N MET A 259 -3.15 4.55 10.73
CA MET A 259 -4.30 5.46 10.84
C MET A 259 -4.44 5.99 12.26
N PHE A 260 -4.09 7.25 12.44
CA PHE A 260 -4.12 7.92 13.73
C PHE A 260 -5.36 8.82 13.84
N GLY A 261 -6.37 8.40 14.61
CA GLY A 261 -7.56 9.22 14.88
C GLY A 261 -8.35 9.58 13.62
N VAL A 262 -8.44 8.68 12.64
CA VAL A 262 -9.11 8.93 11.35
C VAL A 262 -10.62 8.77 11.49
N ASN A 263 -11.37 9.71 10.93
CA ASN A 263 -12.84 9.72 11.01
C ASN A 263 -13.51 8.83 9.96
N ASN A 264 -14.74 8.40 10.25
CA ASN A 264 -15.59 7.56 9.39
C ASN A 264 -16.09 8.24 8.09
N GLU A 265 -15.90 9.55 7.94
CA GLU A 265 -16.06 10.24 6.64
C GLU A 265 -14.92 9.90 5.65
N THR A 266 -13.88 9.22 6.11
CA THR A 266 -12.79 8.69 5.27
C THR A 266 -13.17 7.32 4.75
N ILE A 267 -12.94 7.07 3.46
CA ILE A 267 -13.36 5.82 2.80
C ILE A 267 -12.15 4.89 2.66
N PHE A 268 -12.21 3.71 3.27
CA PHE A 268 -11.26 2.61 3.05
C PHE A 268 -12.02 1.37 2.55
N GLU A 269 -11.88 1.05 1.26
CA GLU A 269 -12.58 -0.07 0.63
C GLU A 269 -11.68 -0.85 -0.35
N HIS A 270 -11.68 -2.18 -0.33
CA HIS A 270 -10.84 -2.99 -1.23
C HIS A 270 -9.35 -2.64 -1.11
N VAL A 271 -8.83 -2.73 0.12
CA VAL A 271 -7.43 -2.42 0.43
C VAL A 271 -6.65 -3.72 0.61
N GLN A 272 -5.50 -3.80 -0.04
CA GLN A 272 -4.55 -4.89 0.14
C GLN A 272 -3.21 -4.35 0.65
N VAL A 273 -2.65 -5.01 1.66
CA VAL A 273 -1.30 -4.79 2.16
C VAL A 273 -0.50 -6.10 2.01
N LYS A 274 0.75 -5.98 1.56
CA LYS A 274 1.56 -7.16 1.23
C LYS A 274 3.03 -6.96 1.58
N GLN A 275 3.62 -7.94 2.27
CA GLN A 275 5.06 -7.94 2.55
C GLN A 275 5.53 -6.63 3.19
N ASN A 276 4.75 -6.14 4.15
CA ASN A 276 5.18 -5.09 5.07
C ASN A 276 6.06 -5.70 6.17
N ARG A 277 7.00 -4.94 6.72
CA ARG A 277 7.91 -5.43 7.77
C ARG A 277 7.27 -5.51 9.16
N ASP A 278 6.57 -4.45 9.56
CA ASP A 278 5.79 -4.36 10.80
C ASP A 278 4.31 -4.61 10.44
N ASP A 279 3.34 -3.88 10.97
CA ASP A 279 1.93 -4.19 10.75
C ASP A 279 1.41 -3.95 9.34
N GLY A 280 0.36 -4.68 8.99
CA GLY A 280 -0.33 -4.54 7.72
C GLY A 280 -1.14 -3.26 7.70
N VAL A 281 -2.15 -3.20 8.56
CA VAL A 281 -2.98 -2.03 8.78
C VAL A 281 -3.14 -1.82 10.27
N GLU A 282 -2.76 -0.64 10.74
CA GLU A 282 -2.83 -0.30 12.16
C GLU A 282 -3.69 0.93 12.42
N TRP A 283 -4.55 0.85 13.43
CA TRP A 283 -5.36 1.97 13.90
C TRP A 283 -4.94 2.43 15.30
N PHE A 284 -4.56 3.69 15.40
CA PHE A 284 -4.39 4.40 16.66
C PHE A 284 -5.60 5.31 16.89
N GLY A 285 -6.68 4.74 17.43
CA GLY A 285 -7.93 5.47 17.63
C GLY A 285 -8.69 5.77 16.33
N GLY A 286 -9.69 6.64 16.41
CA GLY A 286 -10.57 6.97 15.28
C GLY A 286 -11.81 6.09 15.19
N ASP A 287 -12.54 6.26 14.11
CA ASP A 287 -13.73 5.47 13.79
C ASP A 287 -13.87 5.13 12.30
N VAL A 288 -12.79 5.32 11.51
CA VAL A 288 -12.74 4.91 10.11
C VAL A 288 -13.06 3.42 9.94
N ASP A 289 -13.93 3.13 8.98
CA ASP A 289 -14.29 1.76 8.61
C ASP A 289 -13.34 1.23 7.54
N LEU A 290 -13.02 -0.07 7.56
CA LEU A 290 -12.41 -0.78 6.44
C LEU A 290 -13.33 -1.91 5.95
N LYS A 291 -13.71 -1.86 4.67
CA LYS A 291 -14.52 -2.88 4.03
C LYS A 291 -13.75 -3.57 2.91
N TRP A 292 -13.64 -4.90 2.97
CA TRP A 292 -12.78 -5.71 2.10
C TRP A 292 -11.29 -5.37 2.29
N GLY A 293 -10.66 -6.06 3.25
CA GLY A 293 -9.24 -5.94 3.57
C GLY A 293 -8.49 -7.24 3.27
N LEU A 294 -7.29 -7.15 2.73
CA LEU A 294 -6.40 -8.29 2.54
C LEU A 294 -4.99 -7.94 3.05
N ALA A 295 -4.53 -8.65 4.08
CA ALA A 295 -3.17 -8.55 4.58
C ALA A 295 -2.45 -9.87 4.28
N THR A 296 -1.32 -9.80 3.57
CA THR A 296 -0.59 -11.01 3.14
C THR A 296 0.89 -10.94 3.47
N ALA A 297 1.40 -11.93 4.20
CA ALA A 297 2.82 -12.06 4.54
C ALA A 297 3.38 -10.77 5.16
N ILE A 298 2.76 -10.35 6.25
CA ILE A 298 3.12 -9.15 7.00
C ILE A 298 4.03 -9.58 8.13
N GLY A 299 5.09 -8.84 8.41
CA GLY A 299 6.13 -9.27 9.33
C GLY A 299 5.81 -9.09 10.82
N ASP A 300 4.79 -8.34 11.20
CA ASP A 300 4.25 -8.31 12.58
C ASP A 300 2.76 -8.66 12.54
N ASP A 301 1.83 -7.74 12.75
CA ASP A 301 0.40 -8.08 12.80
C ASP A 301 -0.36 -7.78 11.51
N LYS A 302 -1.25 -8.69 11.10
CA LYS A 302 -2.08 -8.48 9.90
C LYS A 302 -2.99 -7.26 10.07
N PHE A 303 -3.59 -7.12 11.24
CA PHE A 303 -4.45 -6.01 11.64
C PHE A 303 -4.21 -5.70 13.12
N ASP A 304 -3.61 -4.54 13.42
CA ASP A 304 -3.46 -4.05 14.79
C ASP A 304 -4.46 -2.91 15.05
N TYR A 305 -5.08 -2.86 16.22
CA TYR A 305 -5.73 -1.61 16.62
C TYR A 305 -5.72 -1.34 18.12
N SER A 306 -5.58 -0.05 18.42
CA SER A 306 -5.32 0.51 19.73
C SER A 306 -5.93 1.91 19.90
N PHE A 307 -5.65 2.57 21.03
CA PHE A 307 -6.01 3.96 21.35
C PHE A 307 -7.49 4.36 21.18
N GLY A 308 -8.42 3.42 21.39
CA GLY A 308 -9.84 3.73 21.36
C GLY A 308 -10.45 3.69 19.97
N TRP A 309 -9.98 2.86 19.04
CA TRP A 309 -10.64 2.74 17.74
C TRP A 309 -12.07 2.17 17.88
N HIS A 310 -13.05 2.82 17.25
CA HIS A 310 -14.49 2.46 17.28
C HIS A 310 -15.08 2.18 15.89
N GLY A 311 -14.22 2.01 14.87
CA GLY A 311 -14.66 1.75 13.51
C GLY A 311 -15.24 0.35 13.31
N ARG A 312 -15.60 0.06 12.05
CA ARG A 312 -16.14 -1.22 11.62
C ARG A 312 -15.25 -1.90 10.59
N GLY A 313 -15.15 -3.21 10.72
CA GLY A 313 -14.46 -4.08 9.78
C GLY A 313 -15.40 -5.11 9.16
N GLN A 314 -15.31 -5.33 7.84
CA GLN A 314 -16.00 -6.47 7.22
C GLN A 314 -15.26 -7.06 6.02
N PHE A 315 -15.25 -8.40 5.94
CA PHE A 315 -14.61 -9.19 4.87
C PHE A 315 -13.10 -9.02 4.84
N TRP A 316 -12.44 -9.31 5.96
CA TRP A 316 -10.99 -9.22 6.05
C TRP A 316 -10.35 -10.60 5.95
N VAL A 317 -9.22 -10.66 5.24
CA VAL A 317 -8.39 -11.85 5.11
C VAL A 317 -6.98 -11.52 5.57
N GLY A 318 -6.47 -12.25 6.56
CA GLY A 318 -5.05 -12.30 6.92
C GLY A 318 -4.47 -13.64 6.48
N HIS A 319 -3.37 -13.64 5.73
CA HIS A 319 -2.79 -14.86 5.19
C HIS A 319 -1.26 -14.83 5.10
N ASP A 320 -0.62 -15.82 5.69
CA ASP A 320 0.81 -16.10 5.49
C ASP A 320 0.99 -17.28 4.54
N TYR A 321 1.95 -17.15 3.62
CA TYR A 321 2.30 -18.23 2.69
C TYR A 321 3.41 -19.09 3.27
N ASP A 322 3.49 -20.36 2.83
CA ASP A 322 4.44 -21.35 3.32
C ASP A 322 5.90 -20.84 3.40
N ASN A 323 6.51 -20.97 4.58
CA ASN A 323 7.86 -20.56 4.94
C ASN A 323 8.12 -19.06 4.79
N PHE A 324 7.09 -18.23 4.93
CA PHE A 324 7.31 -16.81 5.18
C PHE A 324 8.08 -16.66 6.50
N VAL A 325 9.12 -15.82 6.48
CA VAL A 325 9.92 -15.51 7.66
C VAL A 325 9.67 -14.05 7.99
N ALA A 326 9.09 -13.80 9.15
CA ALA A 326 8.88 -12.47 9.68
C ALA A 326 10.23 -11.80 9.96
N ASP A 327 10.40 -10.53 9.55
CA ASP A 327 11.64 -9.74 9.76
C ASP A 327 11.47 -8.67 10.87
N SER A 328 10.37 -8.70 11.61
CA SER A 328 10.14 -7.83 12.78
C SER A 328 10.87 -8.35 14.03
N GLY A 329 11.02 -9.68 14.15
CA GLY A 329 11.49 -10.33 15.38
C GLY A 329 10.47 -10.29 16.53
N LYS A 330 9.21 -9.98 16.23
CA LYS A 330 8.06 -9.94 17.14
C LYS A 330 7.05 -11.07 16.81
N PRO A 331 6.07 -11.35 17.70
CA PRO A 331 5.00 -12.30 17.43
C PRO A 331 4.12 -11.85 16.26
N ASP A 332 4.06 -12.63 15.20
CA ASP A 332 3.15 -12.35 14.07
C ASP A 332 1.74 -12.85 14.43
N ASN A 333 0.79 -11.93 14.63
CA ASN A 333 -0.61 -12.25 14.87
C ASN A 333 -1.53 -11.91 13.70
N GLY A 334 -2.65 -12.63 13.63
CA GLY A 334 -3.74 -12.27 12.74
C GLY A 334 -4.39 -10.96 13.16
N PHE A 335 -4.52 -10.76 14.47
CA PHE A 335 -5.01 -9.55 15.11
C PHE A 335 -4.25 -9.35 16.41
N GLU A 336 -3.67 -8.18 16.61
CA GLU A 336 -3.24 -7.66 17.91
C GLU A 336 -4.18 -6.52 18.29
N VAL A 337 -4.69 -6.53 19.53
CA VAL A 337 -5.73 -5.60 19.95
C VAL A 337 -5.48 -5.09 21.35
N ASP A 338 -5.17 -3.80 21.41
CA ASP A 338 -4.83 -3.08 22.63
C ASP A 338 -5.86 -2.00 22.97
N ASN A 339 -5.86 -1.52 24.21
CA ASN A 339 -6.48 -0.23 24.53
C ASN A 339 -5.43 0.88 24.65
N ARG A 340 -4.44 0.63 25.52
CA ARG A 340 -3.33 1.55 25.84
C ARG A 340 -2.07 0.73 26.09
N GLU A 341 -0.92 1.33 25.83
CA GLU A 341 0.39 0.69 26.04
C GLU A 341 0.70 0.45 27.53
N GLU A 342 0.38 1.41 28.39
CA GLU A 342 0.82 1.40 29.78
C GLU A 342 -0.18 0.68 30.71
N PRO A 343 0.27 -0.25 31.58
CA PRO A 343 -0.62 -1.00 32.49
C PRO A 343 -1.53 -0.14 33.38
N ALA A 344 -1.12 1.08 33.69
CA ALA A 344 -1.93 2.01 34.47
C ALA A 344 -3.15 2.57 33.70
N GLU A 345 -3.14 2.44 32.38
CA GLU A 345 -4.08 3.06 31.44
C GLU A 345 -4.97 2.01 30.74
N TYR A 346 -4.77 0.71 30.97
CA TYR A 346 -5.58 -0.35 30.35
C TYR A 346 -7.09 -0.17 30.58
N ALA A 347 -7.49 0.43 31.71
CA ALA A 347 -8.89 0.70 32.04
C ALA A 347 -9.43 2.06 31.53
N ASP A 348 -8.63 2.84 30.80
CA ASP A 348 -9.01 4.19 30.38
C ASP A 348 -10.11 4.18 29.31
N CYS A 349 -10.94 5.23 29.35
CA CYS A 349 -11.99 5.46 28.37
C CYS A 349 -11.59 6.55 27.35
N PRO A 350 -12.10 6.49 26.11
CA PRO A 350 -12.89 5.38 25.58
C PRO A 350 -12.00 4.16 25.29
N ARG A 351 -12.52 2.95 25.51
CA ARG A 351 -11.78 1.71 25.20
C ARG A 351 -11.72 1.49 23.69
N THR A 352 -10.67 0.87 23.17
CA THR A 352 -10.70 0.28 21.82
C THR A 352 -11.86 -0.70 21.76
N ASN A 353 -12.84 -0.47 20.88
CA ASN A 353 -14.11 -1.18 20.89
C ASN A 353 -14.74 -1.23 19.48
N PRO A 354 -14.10 -1.93 18.53
CA PRO A 354 -14.58 -1.98 17.15
C PRO A 354 -15.68 -3.02 16.96
N GLN A 355 -16.30 -2.98 15.77
CA GLN A 355 -17.21 -4.02 15.30
C GLN A 355 -16.67 -4.64 14.00
N VAL A 356 -16.09 -5.83 14.12
CA VAL A 356 -15.42 -6.52 13.02
C VAL A 356 -16.16 -7.83 12.70
N SER A 357 -16.38 -8.12 11.41
CA SER A 357 -17.13 -9.32 11.01
C SER A 357 -16.69 -9.96 9.69
N ASN A 358 -16.98 -11.26 9.53
CA ASN A 358 -16.64 -12.06 8.35
C ASN A 358 -15.13 -12.06 8.09
N ILE A 359 -14.40 -12.72 8.98
CA ILE A 359 -12.94 -12.71 9.02
C ILE A 359 -12.39 -14.09 8.64
N THR A 360 -11.32 -14.13 7.88
CA THR A 360 -10.59 -15.36 7.54
C THR A 360 -9.11 -15.16 7.83
N LEU A 361 -8.57 -15.95 8.75
CA LEU A 361 -7.17 -15.90 9.14
C LEU A 361 -6.51 -17.24 8.84
N ILE A 362 -5.43 -17.20 8.09
CA ILE A 362 -4.67 -18.37 7.68
C ILE A 362 -3.20 -18.10 8.01
N GLY A 363 -2.74 -18.58 9.16
CA GLY A 363 -1.33 -18.55 9.54
C GLY A 363 -0.52 -19.63 8.83
N ASP A 364 0.80 -19.58 8.99
CA ASP A 364 1.72 -20.62 8.53
C ASP A 364 2.22 -21.49 9.70
N PRO A 365 1.79 -22.76 9.82
CA PRO A 365 2.23 -23.66 10.88
C PRO A 365 3.74 -23.96 10.88
N ALA A 366 4.42 -23.68 9.76
CA ALA A 366 5.86 -23.87 9.61
C ALA A 366 6.63 -22.54 9.71
N GLY A 367 5.93 -21.42 9.80
CA GLY A 367 6.48 -20.07 9.91
C GLY A 367 6.28 -19.47 11.30
N ASP A 368 6.45 -18.16 11.37
CA ASP A 368 6.19 -17.34 12.56
C ASP A 368 4.74 -16.83 12.44
N SER A 369 3.79 -17.49 13.09
CA SER A 369 2.36 -17.12 13.08
C SER A 369 1.74 -17.53 14.41
N ASP A 370 1.91 -16.70 15.44
CA ASP A 370 1.73 -17.08 16.84
C ASP A 370 0.24 -17.15 17.23
N HIS A 371 -0.48 -16.03 17.17
CA HIS A 371 -1.89 -15.98 17.56
C HIS A 371 -2.81 -15.54 16.43
N ALA A 372 -3.94 -16.23 16.24
CA ALA A 372 -4.94 -15.70 15.31
C ALA A 372 -5.57 -14.41 15.83
N PHE A 373 -5.86 -14.36 17.14
CA PHE A 373 -6.38 -13.19 17.82
C PHE A 373 -5.68 -13.07 19.17
N GLN A 374 -4.88 -12.02 19.35
CA GLN A 374 -4.37 -11.59 20.65
C GLN A 374 -5.15 -10.35 21.11
N LEU A 375 -5.94 -10.52 22.18
CA LEU A 375 -6.76 -9.46 22.75
C LEU A 375 -6.22 -9.10 24.13
N ARG A 376 -5.71 -7.89 24.31
CA ARG A 376 -4.95 -7.55 25.52
C ARG A 376 -5.13 -6.10 25.95
N ARG A 377 -4.47 -5.74 27.05
CA ARG A 377 -4.31 -4.36 27.54
C ARG A 377 -5.60 -3.56 27.71
N GLY A 378 -6.69 -4.25 28.06
CA GLY A 378 -7.98 -3.61 28.32
C GLY A 378 -8.79 -3.29 27.07
N CYS A 379 -8.54 -3.91 25.91
CA CYS A 379 -9.41 -3.74 24.76
C CYS A 379 -10.82 -4.32 24.97
N ALA A 380 -11.79 -3.82 24.21
CA ALA A 380 -13.14 -4.34 24.07
C ALA A 380 -13.44 -4.54 22.58
N GLY A 381 -14.67 -4.93 22.21
CA GLY A 381 -15.04 -5.05 20.81
C GLY A 381 -15.92 -6.25 20.51
N THR A 382 -16.37 -6.30 19.27
CA THR A 382 -17.20 -7.38 18.74
C THR A 382 -16.55 -7.97 17.50
N ILE A 383 -16.19 -9.26 17.54
CA ILE A 383 -15.68 -10.03 16.40
C ILE A 383 -16.69 -11.14 16.07
N LEU A 384 -17.26 -11.12 14.86
CA LEU A 384 -18.33 -12.06 14.45
C LEU A 384 -17.98 -12.79 13.15
N ASN A 385 -18.39 -14.05 13.04
CA ASN A 385 -18.14 -14.89 11.86
C ASN A 385 -16.65 -14.93 11.47
N ALA A 386 -15.78 -15.22 12.44
CA ALA A 386 -14.36 -15.40 12.19
C ALA A 386 -14.01 -16.89 11.97
N TYR A 387 -13.13 -17.16 11.01
CA TYR A 387 -12.50 -18.46 10.80
C TYR A 387 -10.99 -18.30 10.90
N ALA A 388 -10.32 -19.14 11.70
CA ALA A 388 -8.87 -19.10 11.85
C ALA A 388 -8.26 -20.51 11.80
N THR A 389 -7.18 -20.67 11.03
CA THR A 389 -6.40 -21.92 10.95
C THR A 389 -4.92 -21.60 10.77
N GLY A 390 -4.05 -22.54 11.12
CA GLY A 390 -2.63 -22.47 10.78
C GLY A 390 -1.75 -21.68 11.74
N TRP A 391 -2.27 -21.27 12.89
CA TRP A 391 -1.54 -20.54 13.93
C TRP A 391 -0.83 -21.51 14.90
N THR A 392 0.40 -21.19 15.31
CA THR A 392 1.33 -22.08 16.01
C THR A 392 1.07 -22.14 17.51
N ASP A 393 0.75 -21.00 18.13
CA ASP A 393 0.57 -20.89 19.58
C ASP A 393 -0.90 -20.98 19.99
N SER A 394 -1.75 -20.10 19.46
CA SER A 394 -3.18 -20.12 19.82
C SER A 394 -4.10 -19.56 18.73
N GLY A 395 -5.36 -20.01 18.75
CA GLY A 395 -6.40 -19.39 17.95
C GLY A 395 -7.05 -18.17 18.62
N LEU A 396 -6.92 -18.04 19.94
CA LEU A 396 -7.42 -16.91 20.72
C LEU A 396 -6.62 -16.84 22.01
N ASP A 397 -5.99 -15.69 22.23
CA ASP A 397 -5.29 -15.32 23.44
C ASP A 397 -5.95 -14.08 24.04
N ILE A 398 -6.21 -14.12 25.36
CA ILE A 398 -6.83 -13.01 26.09
C ILE A 398 -6.00 -12.71 27.33
N ASP A 399 -5.39 -11.54 27.33
CA ASP A 399 -4.55 -11.06 28.41
C ASP A 399 -5.19 -9.94 29.21
N ASP A 400 -4.69 -9.73 30.43
CA ASP A 400 -5.08 -8.67 31.36
C ASP A 400 -6.51 -8.78 31.93
N VAL A 401 -6.65 -8.42 33.20
CA VAL A 401 -7.95 -8.50 33.89
C VAL A 401 -8.92 -7.44 33.38
N GLU A 402 -8.39 -6.33 32.86
CA GLU A 402 -9.13 -5.24 32.25
C GLU A 402 -9.79 -5.67 30.94
N THR A 403 -9.11 -6.47 30.12
CA THR A 403 -9.63 -6.98 28.83
C THR A 403 -10.85 -7.85 29.05
N ALA A 404 -10.79 -8.75 30.03
CA ALA A 404 -11.92 -9.58 30.45
C ALA A 404 -13.02 -8.78 31.21
N GLY A 405 -12.78 -7.51 31.51
CA GLY A 405 -13.69 -6.64 32.26
C GLY A 405 -14.66 -5.85 31.37
N THR A 406 -15.61 -5.17 32.01
CA THR A 406 -16.68 -4.39 31.36
C THR A 406 -16.55 -2.88 31.57
N GLN A 407 -15.31 -2.38 31.74
CA GLN A 407 -15.00 -0.97 31.94
C GLN A 407 -15.60 -0.12 30.81
N CYS A 408 -15.97 1.12 31.11
CA CYS A 408 -16.63 2.04 30.19
C CYS A 408 -17.97 1.55 29.60
N GLY A 409 -18.56 0.46 30.14
CA GLY A 409 -19.76 -0.16 29.60
C GLY A 409 -19.54 -0.90 28.28
N ALA A 410 -18.29 -1.18 27.92
CA ALA A 410 -17.89 -1.95 26.75
C ALA A 410 -17.43 -3.35 27.20
N GLU A 411 -17.78 -4.38 26.43
CA GLU A 411 -17.44 -5.79 26.68
C GLU A 411 -16.86 -6.43 25.42
N LEU A 412 -16.15 -7.54 25.58
CA LEU A 412 -15.72 -8.39 24.47
C LEU A 412 -16.83 -9.38 24.08
N CYS A 413 -17.14 -9.42 22.78
CA CYS A 413 -18.08 -10.36 22.19
C CYS A 413 -17.44 -11.07 21.00
N LEU A 414 -17.32 -12.40 21.07
CA LEU A 414 -16.61 -13.20 20.06
C LEU A 414 -17.48 -14.35 19.55
N ASP A 415 -17.64 -14.47 18.22
CA ASP A 415 -18.22 -15.60 17.51
C ASP A 415 -17.24 -16.09 16.41
N TYR A 416 -16.55 -17.19 16.68
CA TYR A 416 -15.44 -17.70 15.86
C TYR A 416 -15.46 -19.23 15.73
N TYR A 417 -14.81 -19.72 14.67
CA TYR A 417 -14.64 -21.12 14.33
C TYR A 417 -13.15 -21.43 14.11
N PHE A 418 -12.67 -22.54 14.67
CA PHE A 418 -11.33 -23.10 14.45
C PHE A 418 -11.41 -24.37 13.60
#